data_AF-A0A9W6DQH4-F1
#
_entry.id   AF-A0A9W6DQH4-F1
#
_cell.length_a   1.000
_cell.length_b   1.000
_cell.length_c   1.000
_cell.angle_alpha   90.00
_cell.angle_beta   90.00
_cell.angle_gamma   90.00
#
_symmetry.space_group_name_H-M   'P 1'
#
loop_
_entity.id
_entity.type
_entity.pdbx_description
1 polymer ?
#
loop_
_entity_poly.entity_id
_entity_poly.type
_entity_poly.pdbx_seq_one_letter_code
_entity_poly.pdbx_strand_id
1 'polypeptide(L)'
;MESKLSSLRFGSDILAEYHLPRSGIENVMERLPYPECGPQSLDQHLLSWLGNLSARKLMNRVHFTIYNTTRSGSNDDVEHILDRLLDSPNANVLFATSAELNHQLNMWWDLLPMSIKPNMGDTDPGANKGDLLLRFWACGDIIFRPFLYKACSMPQGSVPEEVLLEPALSCIHRCRQFLQLVSSVTKLPSPFTMINLHSTLAVIINLTVASLCPFLAEYVSDIEEFEEIAVSLLKRWSSKGSSIEIILKIALALRDKRRMVGSFN
;
A
#
# COMPACT_ATOMS: atom_id res chain seq x y z
N MET A 1 2.43 -30.39 -2.99
CA MET A 1 2.41 -29.45 -4.14
C MET A 1 1.96 -28.05 -3.72
N GLU A 2 0.94 -27.94 -2.85
CA GLU A 2 0.47 -26.68 -2.26
C GLU A 2 1.54 -25.89 -1.49
N SER A 3 2.41 -26.56 -0.72
CA SER A 3 3.51 -25.92 0.02
C SER A 3 4.57 -25.24 -0.88
N LYS A 4 4.80 -25.75 -2.10
CA LYS A 4 5.71 -25.11 -3.06
C LYS A 4 5.05 -23.92 -3.76
N LEU A 5 3.74 -24.02 -4.03
CA LEU A 5 2.96 -22.93 -4.61
C LEU A 5 2.78 -21.76 -3.63
N SER A 6 2.60 -22.02 -2.33
CA SER A 6 2.55 -20.97 -1.30
C SER A 6 3.89 -20.27 -1.12
N SER A 7 5.01 -21.00 -1.16
CA SER A 7 6.37 -20.42 -1.10
C SER A 7 6.70 -19.56 -2.33
N LEU A 8 6.36 -20.01 -3.54
CA LEU A 8 6.52 -19.23 -4.78
C LEU A 8 5.62 -17.97 -4.81
N ARG A 9 4.39 -18.06 -4.29
CA ARG A 9 3.47 -16.92 -4.14
C ARG A 9 4.04 -15.84 -3.21
N PHE A 10 4.60 -16.26 -2.09
CA PHE A 10 5.19 -15.38 -1.08
C PHE A 10 6.41 -14.61 -1.60
N GLY A 11 7.28 -15.29 -2.35
CA GLY A 11 8.43 -14.67 -3.00
C GLY A 11 8.01 -13.63 -4.04
N SER A 12 7.04 -13.94 -4.90
CA SER A 12 6.57 -13.00 -5.93
C SER A 12 5.91 -11.74 -5.36
N ASP A 13 5.24 -11.83 -4.22
CA ASP A 13 4.55 -10.69 -3.61
C ASP A 13 5.53 -9.66 -3.06
N ILE A 14 6.57 -10.11 -2.35
CA ILE A 14 7.65 -9.27 -1.84
C ILE A 14 8.51 -8.75 -3.00
N LEU A 15 8.88 -9.62 -3.95
CA LEU A 15 9.77 -9.26 -5.05
C LEU A 15 9.20 -8.18 -5.99
N ALA A 16 7.87 -8.05 -6.09
CA ALA A 16 7.26 -6.98 -6.88
C ALA A 16 7.16 -5.63 -6.13
N GLU A 17 7.54 -5.55 -4.85
CA GLU A 17 7.88 -4.26 -4.21
C GLU A 17 9.28 -3.77 -4.61
N TYR A 18 10.13 -4.67 -5.11
CA TYR A 18 11.45 -4.34 -5.63
C TYR A 18 11.38 -4.11 -7.15
N HIS A 19 12.08 -3.08 -7.64
CA HIS A 19 12.14 -2.72 -9.06
C HIS A 19 13.02 -3.68 -9.86
N LEU A 20 12.64 -4.95 -9.92
CA LEU A 20 13.35 -5.98 -10.68
C LEU A 20 13.02 -5.89 -12.19
N PRO A 21 14.00 -6.10 -13.09
CA PRO A 21 13.74 -6.14 -14.52
C PRO A 21 12.75 -7.26 -14.85
N ARG A 22 11.65 -6.90 -15.53
CA ARG A 22 10.56 -7.81 -15.85
C ARG A 22 10.95 -8.70 -17.03
N SER A 23 10.57 -9.97 -16.98
CA SER A 23 10.87 -10.95 -18.03
C SER A 23 9.96 -10.83 -19.27
N GLY A 24 8.90 -10.01 -19.20
CA GLY A 24 7.91 -9.86 -20.27
C GLY A 24 6.85 -10.97 -20.30
N ILE A 25 6.83 -11.84 -19.28
CA ILE A 25 5.91 -12.98 -19.18
C ILE A 25 4.45 -12.55 -19.04
N GLU A 26 4.18 -11.29 -18.69
CA GLU A 26 2.83 -10.79 -18.50
C GLU A 26 2.05 -10.73 -19.81
N ASN A 27 2.74 -10.41 -20.92
CA ASN A 27 2.18 -10.46 -22.28
C ASN A 27 1.75 -11.88 -22.68
N VAL A 28 2.40 -12.90 -22.11
CA VAL A 28 2.05 -14.32 -22.33
C VAL A 28 0.89 -14.71 -21.41
N MET A 29 0.92 -14.28 -20.15
CA MET A 29 -0.16 -14.55 -19.18
C MET A 29 -1.49 -13.91 -19.57
N GLU A 30 -1.48 -12.74 -20.22
CA GLU A 30 -2.68 -12.08 -20.75
C GLU A 30 -3.33 -12.85 -21.90
N ARG A 31 -2.57 -13.71 -22.59
CA ARG A 31 -3.05 -14.54 -23.70
C ARG A 31 -3.49 -15.93 -23.27
N LEU A 32 -3.29 -16.31 -22.02
CA LEU A 32 -3.75 -17.60 -21.53
C LEU A 32 -5.28 -17.61 -21.46
N PRO A 33 -5.93 -18.70 -21.91
CA PRO A 33 -7.36 -18.84 -21.71
C PRO A 33 -7.65 -18.80 -20.21
N TYR A 34 -8.72 -18.09 -19.83
CA TYR A 34 -9.18 -18.11 -18.45
C TYR A 34 -9.47 -19.57 -18.05
N PRO A 35 -9.08 -20.01 -16.84
CA PRO A 35 -9.39 -21.35 -16.39
C PRO A 35 -10.92 -21.55 -16.43
N GLU A 36 -11.36 -22.64 -17.04
CA GLU A 36 -12.78 -23.00 -17.15
C GLU A 36 -13.36 -23.17 -15.75
N CYS A 37 -14.06 -22.13 -15.30
CA CYS A 37 -14.83 -22.15 -14.07
C CYS A 37 -16.17 -22.81 -14.39
N GLY A 38 -16.25 -24.13 -14.22
CA GLY A 38 -17.46 -24.91 -14.48
C GLY A 38 -18.69 -24.40 -13.69
N PRO A 39 -19.91 -24.84 -14.04
CA PRO A 39 -21.18 -24.37 -13.47
C PRO A 39 -21.43 -24.75 -12.00
N GLN A 40 -20.45 -25.35 -11.33
CA GLN A 40 -20.50 -25.56 -9.88
C GLN A 40 -20.27 -24.19 -9.22
N SER A 41 -21.18 -23.82 -8.31
CA SER A 41 -21.11 -22.57 -7.53
C SER A 41 -19.67 -22.26 -7.17
N LEU A 42 -19.13 -21.18 -7.74
CA LEU A 42 -17.72 -20.85 -7.54
C LEU A 42 -17.45 -20.78 -6.04
N ASP A 43 -16.56 -21.64 -5.55
CA ASP A 43 -16.22 -21.69 -4.12
C ASP A 43 -15.81 -20.28 -3.65
N GLN A 44 -16.34 -19.85 -2.50
CA GLN A 44 -16.06 -18.54 -1.91
C GLN A 44 -14.56 -18.32 -1.73
N HIS A 45 -13.81 -19.39 -1.44
CA HIS A 45 -12.36 -19.36 -1.38
C HIS A 45 -11.71 -19.04 -2.75
N LEU A 46 -12.18 -19.68 -3.83
CA LEU A 46 -11.68 -19.41 -5.19
C LEU A 46 -12.00 -17.97 -5.63
N LEU A 47 -13.21 -17.49 -5.33
CA LEU A 47 -13.60 -16.10 -5.58
C LEU A 47 -12.70 -15.12 -4.83
N SER A 48 -12.44 -15.37 -3.55
CA SER A 48 -11.56 -14.53 -2.72
C SER A 48 -10.13 -14.53 -3.25
N TRP A 49 -9.64 -15.68 -3.73
CA TRP A 49 -8.33 -15.81 -4.35
C TRP A 49 -8.24 -15.00 -5.67
N LEU A 50 -9.23 -15.10 -6.56
CA LEU A 50 -9.30 -14.32 -7.79
C LEU A 50 -9.40 -12.81 -7.51
N GLY A 51 -10.16 -12.42 -6.49
CA GLY A 51 -10.23 -11.03 -6.00
C GLY A 51 -8.86 -10.52 -5.57
N ASN A 52 -8.13 -11.28 -4.75
CA ASN A 52 -6.77 -10.91 -4.33
C ASN A 52 -5.78 -10.84 -5.50
N LEU A 53 -5.87 -11.79 -6.44
CA LEU A 53 -5.00 -11.81 -7.63
C LEU A 53 -5.25 -10.61 -8.54
N SER A 54 -6.50 -10.24 -8.78
CA SER A 54 -6.86 -9.06 -9.58
C SER A 54 -6.42 -7.76 -8.90
N ALA A 55 -6.60 -7.64 -7.57
CA ALA A 55 -6.06 -6.52 -6.80
C ALA A 55 -4.55 -6.40 -6.95
N ARG A 56 -3.83 -7.53 -6.89
CA ARG A 56 -2.38 -7.56 -7.05
C ARG A 56 -1.94 -7.10 -8.43
N LYS A 57 -2.64 -7.51 -9.50
CA LYS A 57 -2.40 -7.03 -10.87
C LYS A 57 -2.58 -5.52 -10.97
N LEU A 58 -3.64 -4.98 -10.34
CA LEU A 58 -3.86 -3.54 -10.29
C LEU A 58 -2.73 -2.82 -9.57
N MET A 59 -2.33 -3.28 -8.37
CA MET A 59 -1.20 -2.71 -7.62
C MET A 59 0.10 -2.73 -8.44
N ASN A 60 0.38 -3.83 -9.14
CA ASN A 60 1.55 -3.92 -10.03
C ASN A 60 1.51 -2.88 -11.14
N ARG A 61 0.33 -2.62 -11.71
CA ARG A 61 0.17 -1.58 -12.71
C ARG A 61 0.32 -0.18 -12.10
N VAL A 62 -0.18 0.06 -10.89
CA VAL A 62 0.06 1.31 -10.16
C VAL A 62 1.56 1.53 -9.98
N HIS A 63 2.27 0.53 -9.45
CA HIS A 63 3.73 0.58 -9.30
C HIS A 63 4.43 0.88 -10.63
N PHE A 64 4.05 0.19 -11.71
CA PHE A 64 4.63 0.41 -13.02
C PHE A 64 4.34 1.82 -13.57
N THR A 65 3.12 2.31 -13.42
CA THR A 65 2.70 3.56 -14.07
C THR A 65 3.21 4.79 -13.30
N ILE A 66 3.23 4.72 -11.97
CA ILE A 66 3.64 5.86 -11.11
C ILE A 66 5.14 5.82 -10.79
N TYR A 67 5.71 4.64 -10.54
CA TYR A 67 7.05 4.51 -9.94
C TYR A 67 8.11 3.93 -10.90
N ASN A 68 7.72 3.23 -11.97
CA ASN A 68 8.67 2.67 -12.93
C ASN A 68 9.08 3.70 -14.00
N THR A 69 9.86 4.70 -13.58
CA THR A 69 10.37 5.78 -14.44
C THR A 69 11.77 5.49 -15.01
N THR A 70 12.27 4.25 -14.86
CA THR A 70 13.57 3.78 -15.40
C THR A 70 13.69 3.79 -16.92
N ARG A 71 12.71 4.31 -17.67
CA ARG A 71 12.79 4.50 -19.14
C ARG A 71 13.55 5.76 -19.56
N SER A 72 13.93 6.64 -18.64
CA SER A 72 14.99 7.63 -18.88
C SER A 72 16.26 7.08 -18.23
N GLY A 73 17.26 6.71 -19.04
CA GLY A 73 18.49 6.01 -18.59
C GLY A 73 19.45 6.82 -17.71
N SER A 74 18.95 7.58 -16.73
CA SER A 74 19.73 8.19 -15.66
C SER A 74 19.52 7.40 -14.37
N ASN A 75 20.62 7.11 -13.66
CA ASN A 75 20.63 6.56 -12.30
C ASN A 75 20.13 7.62 -11.29
N ASP A 76 18.97 8.23 -11.55
CA ASP A 76 18.42 9.25 -10.66
C ASP A 76 17.64 8.57 -9.53
N ASP A 77 17.98 8.95 -8.30
CA ASP A 77 17.31 8.53 -7.07
C ASP A 77 15.79 8.83 -7.13
N VAL A 78 14.99 7.99 -6.47
CA VAL A 78 13.51 8.10 -6.40
C VAL A 78 13.04 9.50 -5.97
N GLU A 79 13.85 10.20 -5.18
CA GLU A 79 13.64 11.58 -4.71
C GLU A 79 13.64 12.59 -5.88
N HIS A 80 14.58 12.48 -6.82
CA HIS A 80 14.62 13.32 -8.02
C HIS A 80 13.48 13.03 -9.02
N ILE A 81 12.89 11.83 -8.97
CA ILE A 81 11.79 11.43 -9.86
C ILE A 81 10.47 12.06 -9.40
N LEU A 82 10.20 12.09 -8.08
CA LEU A 82 9.02 12.75 -7.53
C LEU A 82 9.08 14.26 -7.75
N ASP A 83 10.22 14.91 -7.51
CA ASP A 83 10.41 16.33 -7.83
C ASP A 83 10.17 16.62 -9.32
N ARG A 84 10.72 15.80 -10.24
CA ARG A 84 10.50 15.97 -11.68
C ARG A 84 9.07 15.67 -12.14
N LEU A 85 8.34 14.80 -11.46
CA LEU A 85 6.94 14.52 -11.78
C LEU A 85 6.03 15.67 -11.33
N LEU A 86 6.42 16.41 -10.29
CA LEU A 86 5.56 17.38 -9.61
C LEU A 86 5.92 18.84 -9.91
N ASP A 87 7.14 19.13 -10.40
CA ASP A 87 7.59 20.47 -10.81
C ASP A 87 7.60 20.69 -12.36
N SER A 88 7.04 19.76 -13.11
CA SER A 88 7.07 19.70 -14.59
C SER A 88 5.65 19.69 -15.18
N PRO A 89 5.45 20.00 -16.48
CA PRO A 89 4.21 19.68 -17.22
C PRO A 89 3.68 18.24 -17.06
N ASN A 90 4.49 17.33 -16.52
CA ASN A 90 4.11 15.97 -16.15
C ASN A 90 3.25 15.85 -14.87
N ALA A 91 3.10 16.93 -14.07
CA ALA A 91 2.25 16.91 -12.87
C ALA A 91 0.79 16.62 -13.24
N ASN A 92 0.30 17.24 -14.31
CA ASN A 92 -1.05 16.99 -14.85
C ASN A 92 -1.23 15.53 -15.27
N VAL A 93 -0.18 14.90 -15.80
CA VAL A 93 -0.20 13.47 -16.17
C VAL A 93 -0.27 12.60 -14.92
N LEU A 94 0.47 12.93 -13.86
CA LEU A 94 0.40 12.21 -12.59
C LEU A 94 -0.99 12.35 -11.95
N PHE A 95 -1.58 13.55 -11.93
CA PHE A 95 -2.95 13.76 -11.45
C PHE A 95 -3.97 12.91 -12.23
N ALA A 96 -3.96 13.00 -13.56
CA ALA A 96 -4.88 12.25 -14.41
C ALA A 96 -4.68 10.73 -14.26
N THR A 97 -3.42 10.28 -14.20
CA THR A 97 -3.07 8.86 -14.02
C THR A 97 -3.54 8.35 -12.66
N SER A 98 -3.29 9.09 -11.58
CA SER A 98 -3.72 8.69 -10.24
C SER A 98 -5.24 8.71 -10.10
N ALA A 99 -5.93 9.68 -10.71
CA ALA A 99 -7.39 9.72 -10.75
C ALA A 99 -7.96 8.48 -11.47
N GLU A 100 -7.40 8.12 -12.62
CA GLU A 100 -7.81 6.94 -13.39
C GLU A 100 -7.51 5.64 -12.64
N LEU A 101 -6.32 5.50 -12.04
CA LEU A 101 -5.97 4.33 -11.25
C LEU A 101 -6.88 4.18 -10.03
N ASN A 102 -7.25 5.28 -9.37
CA ASN A 102 -8.21 5.28 -8.27
C ASN A 102 -9.62 4.94 -8.75
N HIS A 103 -10.05 5.44 -9.91
CA HIS A 103 -11.32 5.03 -10.52
C HIS A 103 -11.35 3.51 -10.74
N GLN A 104 -10.28 2.94 -11.29
CA GLN A 104 -10.17 1.50 -11.49
C GLN A 104 -10.10 0.68 -10.20
N LEU A 105 -9.52 1.22 -9.13
CA LEU A 105 -9.56 0.62 -7.80
C LEU A 105 -10.99 0.55 -7.24
N ASN A 106 -11.76 1.63 -7.39
CA ASN A 106 -13.17 1.66 -6.97
C ASN A 106 -14.02 0.72 -7.83
N MET A 107 -13.82 0.72 -9.15
CA MET A 107 -14.47 -0.25 -10.05
C MET A 107 -14.14 -1.69 -9.68
N TRP A 108 -12.88 -2.00 -9.36
CA TRP A 108 -12.49 -3.33 -8.88
C TRP A 108 -13.26 -3.70 -7.62
N TRP A 109 -13.38 -2.77 -6.65
CA TRP A 109 -14.14 -2.99 -5.43
C TRP A 109 -15.64 -3.24 -5.70
N ASP A 110 -16.22 -2.49 -6.62
CA ASP A 110 -17.64 -2.58 -6.98
C ASP A 110 -18.00 -3.87 -7.71
N LEU A 111 -17.06 -4.42 -8.48
CA LEU A 111 -17.23 -5.68 -9.20
C LEU A 111 -17.00 -6.93 -8.32
N LEU A 112 -16.55 -6.78 -7.07
CA LEU A 112 -16.40 -7.93 -6.17
C LEU A 112 -17.78 -8.57 -5.87
N PRO A 113 -17.91 -9.91 -5.99
CA PRO A 113 -19.15 -10.60 -5.62
C PRO A 113 -19.55 -10.36 -4.17
N MET A 114 -20.86 -10.15 -3.94
CA MET A 114 -21.41 -9.89 -2.60
C MET A 114 -21.11 -10.97 -1.57
N SER A 115 -20.86 -12.21 -2.01
CA SER A 115 -20.47 -13.31 -1.12
C SER A 115 -19.10 -13.08 -0.47
N ILE A 116 -18.16 -12.43 -1.16
CA ILE A 116 -16.79 -12.19 -0.67
C ILE A 116 -16.52 -10.74 -0.26
N LYS A 117 -17.29 -9.78 -0.77
CA LYS A 117 -17.08 -8.35 -0.51
C LYS A 117 -17.38 -8.04 0.98
N PRO A 118 -16.42 -7.56 1.78
CA PRO A 118 -16.70 -7.06 3.13
C PRO A 118 -17.32 -5.66 3.09
N ASN A 119 -17.90 -5.24 4.21
CA ASN A 119 -18.27 -3.83 4.37
C ASN A 119 -17.02 -3.02 4.72
N MET A 120 -16.91 -1.79 4.19
CA MET A 120 -15.74 -0.94 4.44
C MET A 120 -15.58 -0.55 5.91
N GLY A 121 -16.66 -0.56 6.70
CA GLY A 121 -16.64 -0.26 8.14
C GLY A 121 -16.50 -1.49 9.05
N ASP A 122 -16.32 -2.69 8.50
CA ASP A 122 -16.15 -3.89 9.32
C ASP A 122 -14.77 -3.86 9.99
N THR A 123 -14.75 -3.87 11.33
CA THR A 123 -13.51 -3.88 12.12
C THR A 123 -12.89 -5.28 12.26
N ASP A 124 -13.69 -6.33 12.05
CA ASP A 124 -13.24 -7.73 12.02
C ASP A 124 -14.01 -8.54 10.95
N PRO A 125 -13.74 -8.30 9.65
CA PRO A 125 -14.44 -8.98 8.54
C PRO A 125 -14.05 -10.46 8.38
N GLY A 126 -13.17 -10.98 9.25
CA GLY A 126 -12.51 -12.29 9.09
C GLY A 126 -11.37 -12.25 8.07
N ALA A 127 -10.44 -13.20 8.15
CA ALA A 127 -9.17 -13.16 7.41
C ALA A 127 -9.35 -12.99 5.88
N ASN A 128 -10.15 -13.84 5.23
CA ASN A 128 -10.29 -13.83 3.77
C ASN A 128 -10.88 -12.53 3.21
N LYS A 129 -11.92 -11.99 3.85
CA LYS A 129 -12.54 -10.74 3.41
C LYS A 129 -11.69 -9.55 3.83
N GLY A 130 -11.10 -9.61 5.03
CA GLY A 130 -10.16 -8.62 5.53
C GLY A 130 -8.96 -8.41 4.63
N ASP A 131 -8.39 -9.48 4.07
CA ASP A 131 -7.30 -9.37 3.10
C ASP A 131 -7.72 -8.57 1.85
N LEU A 132 -8.92 -8.76 1.30
CA LEU A 132 -9.42 -7.95 0.17
C LEU A 132 -9.54 -6.47 0.53
N LEU A 133 -10.04 -6.16 1.73
CA LEU A 133 -10.18 -4.78 2.20
C LEU A 133 -8.80 -4.15 2.49
N LEU A 134 -7.84 -4.92 3.03
CA LEU A 134 -6.45 -4.48 3.17
C LEU A 134 -5.82 -4.17 1.81
N ARG A 135 -6.07 -4.99 0.77
CA ARG A 135 -5.60 -4.71 -0.60
C ARG A 135 -6.20 -3.41 -1.15
N PHE A 136 -7.48 -3.14 -0.86
CA PHE A 136 -8.12 -1.89 -1.27
C PHE A 136 -7.42 -0.68 -0.66
N TRP A 137 -7.22 -0.69 0.67
CA TRP A 137 -6.57 0.40 1.37
C TRP A 137 -5.11 0.58 0.95
N ALA A 138 -4.35 -0.52 0.88
CA ALA A 138 -2.94 -0.50 0.48
C ALA A 138 -2.77 0.02 -0.96
N CYS A 139 -3.59 -0.45 -1.90
CA CYS A 139 -3.49 0.02 -3.28
C CYS A 139 -3.79 1.51 -3.39
N GLY A 140 -4.79 2.01 -2.66
CA GLY A 140 -5.12 3.43 -2.66
C GLY A 140 -4.02 4.28 -2.00
N ASP A 141 -3.38 3.80 -0.93
CA ASP A 141 -2.22 4.50 -0.36
C ASP A 141 -1.11 4.63 -1.40
N ILE A 142 -0.81 3.57 -2.17
CA ILE A 142 0.27 3.58 -3.15
C ILE A 142 -0.03 4.56 -4.29
N ILE A 143 -1.30 4.71 -4.68
CA ILE A 143 -1.73 5.67 -5.71
C ILE A 143 -1.49 7.12 -5.23
N PHE A 144 -1.80 7.41 -3.97
CA PHE A 144 -1.82 8.79 -3.47
C PHE A 144 -0.55 9.23 -2.73
N ARG A 145 0.34 8.30 -2.40
CA ARG A 145 1.63 8.57 -1.73
C ARG A 145 2.50 9.64 -2.40
N PRO A 146 2.58 9.75 -3.75
CA PRO A 146 3.37 10.82 -4.37
C PRO A 146 2.93 12.22 -3.96
N PHE A 147 1.62 12.44 -3.82
CA PHE A 147 1.07 13.74 -3.43
C PHE A 147 1.36 14.07 -1.97
N LEU A 148 1.30 13.05 -1.09
CA LEU A 148 1.74 13.19 0.30
C LEU A 148 3.19 13.66 0.37
N TYR A 149 4.10 13.00 -0.35
CA TYR A 149 5.51 13.36 -0.35
C TYR A 149 5.78 14.74 -0.95
N LYS A 150 5.04 15.15 -1.98
CA LYS A 150 5.15 16.51 -2.52
C LYS A 150 4.69 17.56 -1.51
N ALA A 151 3.55 17.35 -0.86
CA ALA A 151 3.07 18.25 0.18
C ALA A 151 4.11 18.39 1.30
N CYS A 152 4.81 17.30 1.65
CA CYS A 152 5.89 17.32 2.63
C CYS A 152 7.21 17.96 2.15
N SER A 153 7.49 17.97 0.84
CA SER A 153 8.72 18.57 0.28
C SER A 153 8.58 20.07 -0.05
N MET A 154 7.37 20.62 0.06
CA MET A 154 7.14 22.05 -0.17
C MET A 154 7.87 22.95 0.84
N PRO A 155 8.35 24.14 0.43
CA PRO A 155 9.04 25.07 1.31
C PRO A 155 8.20 25.44 2.54
N GLN A 156 8.85 25.58 3.70
CA GLN A 156 8.16 25.98 4.93
C GLN A 156 7.46 27.33 4.75
N GLY A 157 6.17 27.38 5.12
CA GLY A 157 5.32 28.56 4.97
C GLY A 157 4.56 28.66 3.63
N SER A 158 4.84 27.77 2.68
CA SER A 158 3.98 27.62 1.49
C SER A 158 2.77 26.73 1.82
N VAL A 159 1.60 27.12 1.31
CA VAL A 159 0.36 26.36 1.47
C VAL A 159 0.13 25.55 0.20
N PRO A 160 0.05 24.20 0.27
CA PRO A 160 -0.33 23.36 -0.85
C PRO A 160 -1.68 23.79 -1.44
N GLU A 161 -1.77 23.83 -2.76
CA GLU A 161 -3.05 24.00 -3.45
C GLU A 161 -3.99 22.83 -3.13
N GLU A 162 -5.30 23.08 -3.13
CA GLU A 162 -6.34 22.07 -2.83
C GLU A 162 -6.20 20.81 -3.70
N VAL A 163 -5.82 20.99 -4.96
CA VAL A 163 -5.59 19.90 -5.93
C VAL A 163 -4.51 18.92 -5.47
N LEU A 164 -3.51 19.39 -4.70
CA LEU A 164 -2.44 18.57 -4.14
C LEU A 164 -2.82 18.04 -2.74
N LEU A 165 -3.51 18.86 -1.96
CA LEU A 165 -3.87 18.54 -0.59
C LEU A 165 -4.88 17.38 -0.50
N GLU A 166 -5.94 17.42 -1.29
CA GLU A 166 -7.00 16.40 -1.25
C GLU A 166 -6.45 14.97 -1.47
N PRO A 167 -5.62 14.71 -2.49
CA PRO A 167 -4.91 13.43 -2.64
C PRO A 167 -4.01 13.08 -1.44
N ALA A 168 -3.28 14.04 -0.88
CA ALA A 168 -2.41 13.80 0.28
C ALA A 168 -3.22 13.37 1.52
N LEU A 169 -4.35 14.03 1.80
CA LEU A 169 -5.27 13.65 2.86
C LEU A 169 -5.91 12.29 2.60
N SER A 170 -6.23 11.97 1.34
CA SER A 170 -6.70 10.64 0.95
C SER A 170 -5.66 9.57 1.29
N CYS A 171 -4.37 9.82 1.04
CA CYS A 171 -3.29 8.91 1.42
C CYS A 171 -3.26 8.66 2.94
N ILE A 172 -3.33 9.73 3.74
CA ILE A 172 -3.35 9.65 5.22
C ILE A 172 -4.57 8.84 5.69
N HIS A 173 -5.76 9.14 5.15
CA HIS A 173 -6.99 8.43 5.50
C HIS A 173 -6.86 6.93 5.24
N ARG A 174 -6.36 6.53 4.06
CA ARG A 174 -6.19 5.12 3.70
C ARG A 174 -5.16 4.41 4.57
N CYS A 175 -4.07 5.11 4.92
CA CYS A 175 -3.08 4.62 5.87
C CYS A 175 -3.70 4.30 7.23
N ARG A 176 -4.56 5.19 7.76
CA ARG A 176 -5.30 4.93 9.01
C ARG A 176 -6.21 3.72 8.91
N GLN A 177 -7.04 3.64 7.86
CA GLN A 177 -7.95 2.52 7.64
C GLN A 177 -7.20 1.19 7.55
N PHE A 178 -6.05 1.18 6.87
CA PHE A 178 -5.19 0.01 6.81
C PHE A 178 -4.71 -0.44 8.20
N LEU A 179 -4.17 0.48 9.02
CA LEU A 179 -3.63 0.13 10.35
C LEU A 179 -4.70 -0.35 11.33
N GLN A 180 -5.89 0.27 11.31
CA GLN A 180 -7.02 -0.16 12.15
C GLN A 180 -7.44 -1.59 11.82
N LEU A 181 -7.45 -1.95 10.52
CA LEU A 181 -7.89 -3.26 10.06
C LEU A 181 -6.82 -4.34 10.19
N VAL A 182 -5.56 -4.05 9.86
CA VAL A 182 -4.53 -5.08 9.71
C VAL A 182 -4.31 -5.87 11.01
N SER A 183 -4.50 -5.23 12.16
CA SER A 183 -4.36 -5.86 13.48
C SER A 183 -5.40 -6.96 13.75
N SER A 184 -6.63 -6.82 13.22
CA SER A 184 -7.66 -7.84 13.35
C SER A 184 -7.49 -8.96 12.32
N VAL A 185 -7.16 -8.61 11.08
CA VAL A 185 -6.96 -9.58 9.99
C VAL A 185 -5.77 -10.50 10.25
N THR A 186 -4.70 -9.98 10.83
CA THR A 186 -3.47 -10.74 11.13
C THR A 186 -3.43 -11.30 12.56
N LYS A 187 -4.60 -11.57 13.17
CA LYS A 187 -4.67 -12.36 14.42
C LYS A 187 -4.20 -13.80 14.21
N LEU A 188 -4.49 -14.37 13.04
CA LEU A 188 -4.08 -15.71 12.64
C LEU A 188 -3.15 -15.66 11.42
N PRO A 189 -2.25 -16.64 11.25
CA PRO A 189 -1.41 -16.72 10.06
C PRO A 189 -2.26 -16.92 8.79
N SER A 190 -1.96 -16.15 7.75
CA SER A 190 -2.52 -16.29 6.40
C SER A 190 -1.38 -16.22 5.36
N PRO A 191 -1.64 -16.65 4.12
CA PRO A 191 -0.67 -16.48 3.02
C PRO A 191 -0.25 -15.01 2.79
N PHE A 192 -1.03 -14.05 3.27
CA PHE A 192 -0.82 -12.63 3.11
C PHE A 192 -0.25 -11.93 4.35
N THR A 193 -0.08 -12.63 5.48
CA THR A 193 0.41 -12.01 6.72
C THR A 193 1.71 -11.24 6.52
N MET A 194 2.70 -11.82 5.85
CA MET A 194 3.99 -11.15 5.65
C MET A 194 3.89 -9.89 4.80
N ILE A 195 3.15 -9.92 3.68
CA ILE A 195 2.99 -8.75 2.83
C ILE A 195 2.21 -7.65 3.56
N ASN A 196 1.25 -8.02 4.40
CA ASN A 196 0.52 -7.08 5.25
C ASN A 196 1.44 -6.45 6.31
N LEU A 197 2.39 -7.21 6.88
CA LEU A 197 3.39 -6.68 7.82
C LEU A 197 4.41 -5.75 7.14
N HIS A 198 4.81 -6.05 5.90
CA HIS A 198 5.63 -5.15 5.08
C HIS A 198 4.86 -3.86 4.74
N SER A 199 3.60 -3.99 4.33
CA SER A 199 2.72 -2.84 4.07
C SER A 199 2.51 -1.99 5.33
N THR A 200 2.46 -2.61 6.52
CA THR A 200 2.40 -1.89 7.81
C THR A 200 3.59 -0.94 7.97
N LEU A 201 4.80 -1.34 7.56
CA LEU A 201 5.97 -0.45 7.59
C LEU A 201 5.80 0.73 6.63
N ALA A 202 5.38 0.49 5.39
CA ALA A 202 5.19 1.56 4.42
C ALA A 202 4.14 2.57 4.90
N VAL A 203 3.04 2.07 5.48
CA VAL A 203 1.95 2.88 6.02
C VAL A 203 2.40 3.72 7.22
N ILE A 204 3.15 3.14 8.17
CA ILE A 204 3.62 3.92 9.33
C ILE A 204 4.65 4.97 8.91
N ILE A 205 5.50 4.69 7.91
CA ILE A 205 6.42 5.68 7.34
C ILE A 205 5.62 6.87 6.78
N ASN A 206 4.58 6.62 5.99
CA ASN A 206 3.74 7.68 5.42
C ASN A 206 3.12 8.56 6.51
N LEU A 207 2.55 7.95 7.56
CA LEU A 207 1.96 8.70 8.68
C LEU A 207 2.99 9.47 9.49
N THR A 208 4.18 8.89 9.75
CA THR A 208 5.27 9.60 10.42
C THR A 208 5.75 10.80 9.60
N VAL A 209 5.94 10.63 8.29
CA VAL A 209 6.33 11.74 7.39
C VAL A 209 5.28 12.85 7.39
N ALA A 210 3.99 12.48 7.31
CA ALA A 210 2.89 13.44 7.42
C ALA A 210 2.89 14.19 8.76
N SER A 211 3.13 13.48 9.87
CA SER A 211 3.15 14.07 11.23
C SER A 211 4.31 15.05 11.44
N LEU A 212 5.40 14.89 10.71
CA LEU A 212 6.58 15.77 10.77
C LEU A 212 6.48 16.96 9.80
N CYS A 213 5.54 16.92 8.86
CA CYS A 213 5.26 18.05 7.99
C CYS A 213 4.39 19.07 8.74
N PRO A 214 4.84 20.33 8.92
CA PRO A 214 4.09 21.33 9.67
C PRO A 214 2.65 21.53 9.17
N PHE A 215 2.43 21.40 7.87
CA PHE A 215 1.12 21.56 7.25
C PHE A 215 0.20 20.36 7.45
N LEU A 216 0.75 19.14 7.46
CA LEU A 216 -0.04 17.91 7.58
C LEU A 216 -0.15 17.40 9.03
N ALA A 217 0.64 17.95 9.95
CA ALA A 217 0.71 17.52 11.34
C ALA A 217 -0.66 17.54 12.04
N GLU A 218 -1.48 18.56 11.78
CA GLU A 218 -2.84 18.66 12.34
C GLU A 218 -3.74 17.50 11.90
N TYR A 219 -3.52 16.99 10.68
CA TYR A 219 -4.28 15.87 10.12
C TYR A 219 -3.76 14.53 10.61
N VAL A 220 -2.73 14.46 11.46
CA VAL A 220 -2.16 13.22 12.03
C VAL A 220 -1.87 13.37 13.53
N SER A 221 -2.77 14.04 14.26
CA SER A 221 -2.66 14.22 15.72
C SER A 221 -2.69 12.92 16.53
N ASP A 222 -3.24 11.85 15.94
CA ASP A 222 -3.40 10.50 16.48
C ASP A 222 -2.25 9.56 16.13
N ILE A 223 -1.12 10.07 15.60
CA ILE A 223 0.04 9.27 15.18
C ILE A 223 0.52 8.28 16.25
N GLU A 224 0.45 8.64 17.53
CA GLU A 224 0.91 7.80 18.64
C GLU A 224 0.08 6.52 18.80
N GLU A 225 -1.23 6.61 18.55
CA GLU A 225 -2.11 5.44 18.55
C GLU A 225 -1.71 4.49 17.41
N PHE A 226 -1.47 5.03 16.23
CA PHE A 226 -1.08 4.26 15.05
C PHE A 226 0.32 3.65 15.16
N GLU A 227 1.28 4.37 15.75
CA GLU A 227 2.60 3.85 16.08
C GLU A 227 2.51 2.66 17.05
N GLU A 228 1.67 2.75 18.08
CA GLU A 228 1.50 1.66 19.04
C GLU A 228 0.80 0.45 18.40
N ILE A 229 -0.21 0.66 17.56
CA ILE A 229 -0.84 -0.40 16.77
C ILE A 229 0.20 -1.12 15.90
N ALA A 230 0.99 -0.37 15.13
CA ALA A 230 2.00 -0.92 14.23
C ALA A 230 3.09 -1.68 15.01
N VAL A 231 3.61 -1.10 16.09
CA VAL A 231 4.65 -1.73 16.94
C VAL A 231 4.11 -2.99 17.61
N SER A 232 2.92 -2.95 18.18
CA SER A 232 2.28 -4.12 18.81
C SER A 232 2.09 -5.27 17.82
N LEU A 233 1.60 -4.94 16.62
CA LEU A 233 1.45 -5.90 15.53
C LEU A 233 2.79 -6.52 15.12
N LEU A 234 3.79 -5.69 14.80
CA LEU A 234 5.11 -6.15 14.35
C LEU A 234 5.82 -6.96 15.44
N LYS A 235 5.68 -6.57 16.70
CA LYS A 235 6.24 -7.30 17.85
C LYS A 235 5.65 -8.69 17.99
N ARG A 236 4.34 -8.88 17.73
CA ARG A 236 3.69 -10.20 17.75
C ARG A 236 4.30 -11.16 16.73
N TRP A 237 4.67 -10.66 15.55
CA TRP A 237 5.15 -11.48 14.43
C TRP A 237 6.68 -11.50 14.29
N SER A 238 7.39 -10.72 15.11
CA SER A 238 8.85 -10.66 15.10
C SER A 238 9.47 -11.91 15.73
N SER A 239 10.31 -12.59 14.96
CA SER A 239 11.18 -13.67 15.45
C SER A 239 12.65 -13.36 15.14
N LYS A 240 13.57 -13.92 15.94
CA LYS A 240 15.01 -13.64 15.81
C LYS A 240 15.52 -14.00 14.40
N GLY A 241 16.13 -13.04 13.72
CA GLY A 241 16.66 -13.18 12.36
C GLY A 241 15.62 -13.02 11.25
N SER A 242 14.37 -12.73 11.57
CA SER A 242 13.32 -12.49 10.56
C SER A 242 13.40 -11.07 9.97
N SER A 243 12.85 -10.88 8.77
CA SER A 243 12.64 -9.54 8.19
C SER A 243 11.75 -8.68 9.08
N ILE A 244 10.77 -9.29 9.75
CA ILE A 244 9.86 -8.59 10.67
C ILE A 244 10.59 -8.02 11.89
N GLU A 245 11.63 -8.69 12.39
CA GLU A 245 12.48 -8.12 13.46
C GLU A 245 13.16 -6.83 13.00
N ILE A 246 13.64 -6.78 11.76
CA ILE A 246 14.26 -5.58 11.18
C ILE A 246 13.20 -4.49 11.00
N ILE A 247 12.04 -4.84 10.46
CA ILE A 247 10.91 -3.90 10.29
C ILE A 247 10.48 -3.30 11.64
N LEU A 248 10.38 -4.12 12.69
CA LEU A 248 10.08 -3.67 14.04
C LEU A 248 11.12 -2.68 14.55
N LYS A 249 12.42 -2.95 14.35
CA LYS A 249 13.50 -2.03 14.74
C LYS A 249 13.40 -0.70 14.00
N ILE A 250 13.06 -0.71 12.71
CA ILE A 250 12.84 0.50 11.92
C ILE A 250 11.64 1.29 12.47
N ALA A 251 10.51 0.63 12.74
CA ALA A 251 9.32 1.28 13.28
C ALA A 251 9.58 1.92 14.65
N LEU A 252 10.31 1.23 15.54
CA LEU A 252 10.73 1.78 16.84
C LEU A 252 11.64 3.00 16.67
N ALA A 253 12.65 2.90 15.79
CA ALA A 253 13.56 4.01 15.52
C ALA A 253 12.85 5.23 14.92
N LEU A 254 11.87 5.01 14.03
CA LEU A 254 11.03 6.08 13.47
C LEU A 254 10.25 6.81 14.57
N ARG A 255 9.58 6.06 15.45
CA ARG A 255 8.84 6.60 16.59
C ARG A 255 9.73 7.41 17.53
N ASP A 256 10.88 6.87 17.89
CA ASP A 256 11.80 7.54 18.81
C ASP A 256 12.35 8.83 18.20
N LYS A 257 12.74 8.81 16.92
CA LYS A 257 13.19 10.01 16.20
C LYS A 257 12.09 11.06 16.09
N ARG A 258 10.85 10.67 15.75
CA ARG A 258 9.72 11.60 15.67
C ARG A 258 9.50 12.32 17.00
N ARG A 259 9.50 11.58 18.12
CA ARG A 259 9.34 12.14 19.46
C ARG A 259 10.47 13.10 19.84
N MET A 260 11.70 12.81 19.43
CA MET A 260 12.82 13.75 19.62
C MET A 260 12.57 15.05 18.86
N VAL A 261 12.24 14.98 17.56
CA VAL A 261 11.99 16.16 16.73
C VAL A 261 10.79 16.98 17.24
N GLY A 262 9.70 16.31 17.61
CA GLY A 262 8.52 16.95 18.18
C GLY A 262 8.73 17.58 19.57
N SER A 263 9.83 17.25 20.26
CA SER A 263 10.19 17.92 21.52
C SER A 263 10.95 19.24 21.32
N PHE A 264 11.38 19.55 20.09
CA PHE A 264 12.13 20.77 19.74
C PHE A 264 11.28 21.84 19.01
N ASN A 265 10.03 21.52 18.67
CA ASN A 265 9.05 22.45 18.10
C ASN A 265 7.99 22.80 19.15
#